data_AF-A0AAX3IPW9-F1
#
_entry.id   AF-A0AAX3IPW9-F1
#
_cell.length_a   1.000
_cell.length_b   1.000
_cell.length_c   1.000
_cell.angle_alpha   90.00
_cell.angle_beta   90.00
_cell.angle_gamma   90.00
#
_symmetry.space_group_name_H-M   'P 1'
#
loop_
_entity.id
_entity.type
_entity.pdbx_description
1 polymer ?
#
loop_
_entity_poly.entity_id
_entity_poly.type
_entity_poly.pdbx_seq_one_letter_code
_entity_poly.pdbx_strand_id
1 'polypeptide(L)'
;MKKLLSITAISLLLSGCFSSVNLPNSNTSANANGINKLSNQDVNSIAFLYAQTYVCTNGSAKKSPEWNNFRQEMKQYFSQLNNQDVSLISIAFVTRVSVDYFRENNIPITPHKMGQFYPIFMSNDKIKLDVVKSAMKVMTSDGCTKKVLDIIKENFHKIITSKT
;
A
#
# COMPACT_ATOMS: atom_id res chain seq x y z
N MET A 1 57.70 45.08 -12.11
CA MET A 1 56.35 45.32 -11.54
C MET A 1 55.30 44.81 -12.52
N LYS A 2 54.43 43.92 -11.99
CA LYS A 2 53.10 43.43 -12.45
C LYS A 2 52.66 43.66 -13.90
N LYS A 3 52.23 42.58 -14.57
CA LYS A 3 50.84 42.39 -15.06
C LYS A 3 50.58 40.93 -15.52
N LEU A 4 50.00 40.15 -14.60
CA LEU A 4 48.80 39.29 -14.73
C LEU A 4 47.99 39.54 -16.04
N LEU A 5 47.42 38.57 -16.78
CA LEU A 5 46.71 37.34 -16.41
C LEU A 5 46.65 36.30 -17.55
N SER A 6 46.41 35.08 -17.11
CA SER A 6 46.08 33.81 -17.78
C SER A 6 45.01 33.87 -18.89
N ILE A 7 45.25 33.14 -19.98
CA ILE A 7 44.21 32.46 -20.76
C ILE A 7 44.77 31.09 -21.17
N THR A 8 44.39 30.04 -20.45
CA THR A 8 44.57 28.65 -20.89
C THR A 8 43.34 28.23 -21.69
N ALA A 9 43.52 28.07 -23.00
CA ALA A 9 42.52 27.47 -23.87
C ALA A 9 42.48 25.96 -23.63
N ILE A 10 41.31 25.44 -23.26
CA ILE A 10 41.05 24.01 -23.12
C ILE A 10 40.77 23.46 -24.52
N SER A 11 41.73 22.71 -25.07
CA SER A 11 41.53 21.89 -26.26
C SER A 11 40.95 20.53 -25.87
N LEU A 12 39.67 20.32 -26.19
CA LEU A 12 39.03 19.01 -26.21
C LEU A 12 39.53 18.24 -27.44
N LEU A 13 40.44 17.29 -27.24
CA LEU A 13 40.76 16.27 -28.23
C LEU A 13 40.21 14.93 -27.75
N LEU A 14 39.03 14.61 -28.28
CA LEU A 14 38.52 13.26 -28.44
C LEU A 14 39.41 12.51 -29.42
N SER A 15 40.14 11.49 -28.97
CA SER A 15 40.36 10.27 -29.78
C SER A 15 41.13 9.19 -29.02
N GLY A 16 40.42 8.10 -28.70
CA GLY A 16 40.90 6.75 -28.98
C GLY A 16 41.73 6.03 -27.90
N CYS A 17 41.07 5.21 -27.09
CA CYS A 17 41.41 3.79 -27.01
C CYS A 17 40.25 2.99 -26.42
N PHE A 18 39.67 2.13 -27.25
CA PHE A 18 38.80 1.05 -26.86
C PHE A 18 39.57 0.10 -25.94
N SER A 19 39.16 0.01 -24.69
CA SER A 19 39.44 -1.14 -23.83
C SER A 19 38.29 -1.25 -22.84
N SER A 20 37.53 -2.34 -23.02
CA SER A 20 36.51 -2.91 -22.14
C SER A 20 36.55 -2.38 -20.69
N VAL A 21 35.71 -1.39 -20.41
CA VAL A 21 35.23 -1.17 -19.05
C VAL A 21 33.84 -1.82 -18.99
N ASN A 22 33.80 -3.09 -18.59
CA ASN A 22 32.58 -3.61 -17.97
C ASN A 22 32.39 -2.79 -16.70
N LEU A 23 31.71 -1.66 -16.82
CA LEU A 23 31.13 -0.99 -15.66
C LEU A 23 30.22 -2.03 -15.03
N PRO A 24 30.48 -2.49 -13.79
CA PRO A 24 29.45 -3.20 -13.08
C PRO A 24 28.29 -2.22 -12.99
N ASN A 25 27.23 -2.46 -13.75
CA ASN A 25 25.95 -1.81 -13.49
C ASN A 25 25.38 -2.46 -12.22
N SER A 26 26.09 -2.29 -11.12
CA SER A 26 25.61 -2.49 -9.76
C SER A 26 24.79 -1.27 -9.38
N ASN A 27 23.76 -0.98 -10.18
CA ASN A 27 22.51 -0.43 -9.67
C ASN A 27 21.63 -1.61 -9.23
N THR A 28 22.19 -2.52 -8.42
CA THR A 28 21.40 -3.06 -7.33
C THR A 28 21.23 -1.90 -6.36
N SER A 29 20.21 -1.07 -6.60
CA SER A 29 19.52 -0.46 -5.47
C SER A 29 19.06 -1.66 -4.64
N ALA A 30 19.89 -2.04 -3.68
CA ALA A 30 19.48 -2.86 -2.58
C ALA A 30 18.38 -2.05 -1.90
N ASN A 31 17.13 -2.29 -2.31
CA ASN A 31 16.00 -2.06 -1.44
C ASN A 31 16.27 -2.99 -0.26
N ALA A 32 16.90 -2.44 0.76
CA ALA A 32 17.34 -3.11 1.97
C ALA A 32 16.15 -3.46 2.89
N ASN A 33 15.00 -3.80 2.31
CA ASN A 33 13.87 -4.42 2.99
C ASN A 33 13.56 -5.70 2.22
N GLY A 34 14.05 -6.83 2.75
CA GLY A 34 14.07 -8.14 2.11
C GLY A 34 12.70 -8.82 1.94
N ILE A 35 11.62 -8.09 1.72
CA ILE A 35 10.32 -8.69 1.41
C ILE A 35 10.24 -8.95 -0.09
N ASN A 36 10.14 -10.22 -0.47
CA ASN A 36 9.89 -10.62 -1.85
C ASN A 36 8.60 -9.99 -2.37
N LYS A 37 8.57 -9.62 -3.65
CA LYS A 37 7.37 -9.11 -4.33
C LYS A 37 6.16 -10.01 -4.03
N LEU A 38 5.05 -9.40 -3.64
CA LEU A 38 3.84 -10.14 -3.29
C LEU A 38 3.19 -10.77 -4.52
N SER A 39 2.61 -11.96 -4.35
CA SER A 39 1.75 -12.53 -5.38
C SER A 39 0.41 -11.77 -5.43
N ASN A 40 -0.31 -11.85 -6.55
CA ASN A 40 -1.65 -11.28 -6.66
C ASN A 40 -2.62 -11.86 -5.60
N GLN A 41 -2.43 -13.12 -5.22
CA GLN A 41 -3.22 -13.76 -4.16
C GLN A 41 -2.92 -13.15 -2.79
N ASP A 42 -1.64 -12.92 -2.48
CA ASP A 42 -1.21 -12.32 -1.21
C ASP A 42 -1.73 -10.88 -1.10
N VAL A 43 -1.59 -10.08 -2.17
CA VAL A 43 -2.15 -8.72 -2.25
C VAL A 43 -3.65 -8.72 -1.93
N ASN A 44 -4.41 -9.61 -2.59
CA ASN A 44 -5.85 -9.69 -2.40
C ASN A 44 -6.24 -10.15 -0.98
N SER A 45 -5.49 -11.08 -0.42
CA SER A 45 -5.74 -11.60 0.93
C SER A 45 -5.43 -10.55 1.99
N ILE A 46 -4.27 -9.89 1.90
CA ILE A 46 -3.88 -8.79 2.79
C ILE A 46 -4.87 -7.64 2.70
N ALA A 47 -5.29 -7.24 1.50
CA ALA A 47 -6.28 -6.19 1.31
C ALA A 47 -7.63 -6.53 1.94
N PHE A 48 -8.05 -7.79 1.90
CA PHE A 48 -9.27 -8.27 2.55
C PHE A 48 -9.16 -8.22 4.08
N LEU A 49 -8.08 -8.75 4.66
CA LEU A 49 -7.83 -8.72 6.10
C LEU A 49 -7.73 -7.27 6.62
N TYR A 50 -7.11 -6.38 5.84
CA TYR A 50 -7.01 -4.96 6.17
C TYR A 50 -8.37 -4.27 6.08
N ALA A 51 -9.21 -4.62 5.09
CA ALA A 51 -10.58 -4.12 4.98
C ALA A 51 -11.42 -4.50 6.21
N GLN A 52 -11.40 -5.77 6.64
CA GLN A 52 -12.11 -6.21 7.84
C GLN A 52 -11.60 -5.49 9.09
N THR A 53 -10.27 -5.42 9.26
CA THR A 53 -9.64 -4.71 10.38
C THR A 53 -10.02 -3.23 10.39
N TYR A 54 -10.04 -2.57 9.23
CA TYR A 54 -10.45 -1.18 9.08
C TYR A 54 -11.91 -0.99 9.47
N VAL A 55 -12.82 -1.82 8.96
CA VAL A 55 -14.25 -1.75 9.27
C VAL A 55 -14.47 -1.95 10.77
N CYS A 56 -13.84 -2.95 11.39
CA CYS A 56 -13.98 -3.18 12.82
C CYS A 56 -13.37 -2.08 13.71
N THR A 57 -12.31 -1.44 13.25
CA THR A 57 -11.70 -0.29 13.95
C THR A 57 -12.64 0.93 13.94
N ASN A 58 -13.39 1.14 12.86
CA ASN A 58 -14.14 2.39 12.63
C ASN A 58 -15.67 2.25 12.75
N GLY A 59 -16.22 1.03 12.65
CA GLY A 59 -17.67 0.78 12.60
C GLY A 59 -18.27 0.33 13.92
N SER A 60 -17.48 -0.27 14.81
CA SER A 60 -17.97 -0.67 16.14
C SER A 60 -18.24 0.55 17.02
N ALA A 61 -19.43 0.61 17.64
CA ALA A 61 -19.81 1.64 18.61
C ALA A 61 -18.82 1.73 19.79
N LYS A 62 -18.15 0.61 20.11
CA LYS A 62 -17.00 0.58 21.02
C LYS A 62 -15.74 0.44 20.19
N LYS A 63 -14.94 1.51 20.09
CA LYS A 63 -13.57 1.42 19.57
C LYS A 63 -12.80 0.43 20.44
N SER A 64 -12.47 -0.74 19.90
CA SER A 64 -11.59 -1.67 20.60
C SER A 64 -10.13 -1.31 20.26
N PRO A 65 -9.30 -0.99 21.27
CA PRO A 65 -7.89 -0.70 21.06
C PRO A 65 -7.14 -1.82 20.35
N GLU A 66 -7.57 -3.07 20.53
CA GLU A 66 -6.92 -4.25 19.94
C GLU A 66 -6.97 -4.24 18.40
N TRP A 67 -8.11 -3.87 17.83
CA TRP A 67 -8.28 -3.71 16.38
C TRP A 67 -7.44 -2.57 15.84
N ASN A 68 -7.40 -1.43 16.54
CA ASN A 68 -6.57 -0.31 16.13
C ASN A 68 -5.08 -0.65 16.20
N ASN A 69 -4.64 -1.32 17.26
CA ASN A 69 -3.25 -1.75 17.42
C ASN A 69 -2.83 -2.68 16.27
N PHE A 70 -3.66 -3.68 15.96
CA PHE A 70 -3.40 -4.57 14.83
C PHE A 70 -3.43 -3.84 13.49
N ARG A 71 -4.32 -2.85 13.30
CA ARG A 71 -4.31 -1.99 12.12
C ARG A 71 -3.00 -1.23 11.96
N GLN A 72 -2.40 -0.74 13.05
CA GLN A 72 -1.11 -0.06 13.00
C GLN A 72 0.02 -1.04 12.66
N GLU A 73 -0.02 -2.26 13.19
CA GLU A 73 0.92 -3.32 12.83
C GLU A 73 0.89 -3.63 11.32
N MET A 74 -0.30 -3.78 10.73
CA MET A 74 -0.42 -3.97 9.28
C MET A 74 0.16 -2.79 8.48
N LYS A 75 -0.03 -1.54 8.96
CA LYS A 75 0.55 -0.35 8.32
C LYS A 75 2.07 -0.31 8.44
N GLN A 76 2.64 -0.77 9.56
CA GLN A 76 4.08 -0.91 9.71
C GLN A 76 4.62 -1.91 8.68
N TYR A 77 3.95 -3.04 8.48
CA TYR A 77 4.31 -3.97 7.41
C TYR A 77 4.21 -3.31 6.01
N PHE A 78 3.15 -2.55 5.72
CA PHE A 78 3.03 -1.84 4.44
C PHE A 78 4.17 -0.84 4.18
N SER A 79 4.72 -0.22 5.23
CA SER A 79 5.86 0.70 5.10
C SER A 79 7.16 0.02 4.64
N GLN A 80 7.23 -1.31 4.73
CA GLN A 80 8.38 -2.11 4.32
C GLN A 80 8.25 -2.64 2.89
N LEU A 81 7.06 -2.59 2.30
CA LEU A 81 6.77 -3.08 0.95
C LEU A 81 7.23 -2.09 -0.12
N ASN A 82 7.40 -2.59 -1.35
CA ASN A 82 7.61 -1.72 -2.50
C ASN A 82 6.32 -0.93 -2.85
N ASN A 83 6.48 0.22 -3.50
CA ASN A 83 5.38 1.12 -3.84
C ASN A 83 4.28 0.47 -4.71
N GLN A 84 4.65 -0.49 -5.56
CA GLN A 84 3.68 -1.17 -6.42
C GLN A 84 2.73 -2.04 -5.59
N ASP A 85 3.26 -2.85 -4.68
CA ASP A 85 2.46 -3.73 -3.83
C ASP A 85 1.58 -2.91 -2.87
N VAL A 86 2.10 -1.82 -2.30
CA VAL A 86 1.31 -0.90 -1.46
C VAL A 86 0.14 -0.29 -2.26
N SER A 87 0.40 0.15 -3.49
CA SER A 87 -0.62 0.71 -4.37
C SER A 87 -1.72 -0.31 -4.69
N LEU A 88 -1.33 -1.54 -5.05
CA LEU A 88 -2.27 -2.63 -5.33
C LEU A 88 -3.10 -3.00 -4.11
N ILE A 89 -2.48 -3.13 -2.93
CA ILE A 89 -3.20 -3.37 -1.67
C ILE A 89 -4.21 -2.25 -1.41
N SER A 90 -3.82 -0.99 -1.60
CA SER A 90 -4.70 0.16 -1.35
C SER A 90 -5.92 0.17 -2.28
N ILE A 91 -5.73 -0.04 -3.58
CA ILE A 91 -6.83 -0.13 -4.55
C ILE A 91 -7.77 -1.29 -4.21
N ALA A 92 -7.19 -2.45 -3.92
CA ALA A 92 -7.90 -3.66 -3.55
C ALA A 92 -8.70 -3.48 -2.23
N PHE A 93 -8.13 -2.77 -1.26
CA PHE A 93 -8.77 -2.42 0.01
C PHE A 93 -9.96 -1.48 -0.21
N VAL A 94 -9.76 -0.35 -0.91
CA VAL A 94 -10.81 0.66 -1.15
C VAL A 94 -11.96 0.03 -1.92
N THR A 95 -11.66 -0.77 -2.94
CA THR A 95 -12.67 -1.50 -3.71
C THR A 95 -13.52 -2.36 -2.79
N ARG A 96 -12.89 -3.16 -1.92
CA ARG A 96 -13.59 -4.07 -1.01
C ARG A 96 -14.52 -3.35 -0.04
N VAL A 97 -14.05 -2.32 0.65
CA VAL A 97 -14.90 -1.61 1.63
C VAL A 97 -16.00 -0.79 0.96
N SER A 98 -15.81 -0.36 -0.29
CA SER A 98 -16.75 0.57 -0.96
C SER A 98 -17.85 -0.13 -1.75
N VAL A 99 -17.72 -1.42 -2.07
CA VAL A 99 -18.68 -2.15 -2.91
C VAL A 99 -20.11 -2.06 -2.38
N ASP A 100 -20.31 -2.25 -1.07
CA ASP A 100 -21.67 -2.22 -0.49
C ASP A 100 -22.22 -0.79 -0.43
N TYR A 101 -21.38 0.21 -0.19
CA TYR A 101 -21.77 1.62 -0.32
C TYR A 101 -22.25 1.95 -1.74
N PHE A 102 -21.56 1.45 -2.76
CA PHE A 102 -21.96 1.64 -4.16
C PHE A 102 -23.32 1.00 -4.44
N ARG A 103 -23.54 -0.23 -3.95
CA ARG A 103 -24.82 -0.94 -4.08
C ARG A 103 -25.95 -0.16 -3.41
N GLU A 104 -25.77 0.25 -2.16
CA GLU A 104 -26.78 0.98 -1.38
C GLU A 104 -27.15 2.33 -2.01
N ASN A 105 -26.20 2.99 -2.68
CA ASN A 105 -26.39 4.30 -3.30
C ASN A 105 -26.67 4.23 -4.81
N ASN A 106 -26.91 3.03 -5.36
CA ASN A 106 -27.16 2.80 -6.80
C ASN A 106 -26.05 3.37 -7.71
N ILE A 107 -24.80 3.34 -7.25
CA ILE A 107 -23.63 3.75 -8.03
C ILE A 107 -23.12 2.53 -8.81
N PRO A 108 -23.01 2.61 -10.16
CA PRO A 108 -22.47 1.51 -10.94
C PRO A 108 -21.03 1.15 -10.51
N ILE A 109 -20.80 -0.13 -10.23
CA ILE A 109 -19.48 -0.65 -9.87
C ILE A 109 -18.70 -0.88 -11.17
N THR A 110 -17.98 0.15 -11.62
CA THR A 110 -17.09 0.08 -12.78
C THR A 110 -15.70 0.60 -12.41
N PRO A 111 -14.63 0.18 -13.13
CA PRO A 111 -13.29 0.70 -12.88
C PRO A 111 -13.21 2.22 -12.93
N HIS A 112 -13.93 2.86 -13.85
CA HIS A 112 -13.99 4.31 -13.97
C HIS A 112 -14.61 4.98 -12.73
N LYS A 113 -15.77 4.48 -12.27
CA LYS A 113 -16.43 5.03 -11.07
C LYS A 113 -15.62 4.79 -9.80
N MET A 114 -14.99 3.61 -9.67
CA MET A 114 -14.11 3.31 -8.53
C MET A 114 -12.87 4.20 -8.53
N GLY A 115 -12.28 4.46 -9.70
CA GLY A 115 -11.15 5.39 -9.87
C GLY A 115 -11.49 6.82 -9.47
N GLN A 116 -12.68 7.32 -9.84
CA GLN A 116 -13.18 8.63 -9.40
C GLN A 116 -13.47 8.68 -7.90
N PHE A 117 -13.92 7.57 -7.33
CA PHE A 117 -14.28 7.49 -5.91
C PHE A 117 -13.08 7.41 -4.98
N TYR A 118 -11.99 6.75 -5.39
CA TYR A 118 -10.79 6.58 -4.57
C TYR A 118 -10.28 7.89 -3.91
N PRO A 119 -10.04 9.00 -4.64
CA PRO A 119 -9.60 10.25 -4.01
C PRO A 119 -10.65 10.86 -3.07
N ILE A 120 -11.94 10.66 -3.35
CA ILE A 120 -13.05 11.13 -2.49
C ILE A 120 -13.02 10.35 -1.17
N PHE A 121 -12.92 9.02 -1.25
CA PHE A 121 -12.79 8.16 -0.08
C PHE A 121 -11.58 8.53 0.79
N MET A 122 -10.44 8.85 0.19
CA MET A 122 -9.23 9.19 0.95
C MET A 122 -9.33 10.53 1.68
N SER A 123 -10.08 11.48 1.13
CA SER A 123 -10.13 12.88 1.62
C SER A 123 -11.36 13.24 2.45
N ASN A 124 -12.46 12.49 2.34
CA ASN A 124 -13.73 12.85 2.98
C ASN A 124 -14.12 11.89 4.12
N ASP A 125 -14.02 12.35 5.37
CA ASP A 125 -14.29 11.53 6.54
C ASP A 125 -15.75 11.11 6.69
N LYS A 126 -16.70 11.93 6.23
CA LYS A 126 -18.12 11.54 6.19
C LYS A 126 -18.32 10.36 5.26
N ILE A 127 -17.75 10.42 4.05
CA ILE A 127 -17.81 9.32 3.09
C ILE A 127 -17.13 8.08 3.65
N LYS A 128 -15.97 8.19 4.32
CA LYS A 128 -15.33 7.03 4.99
C LYS A 128 -16.27 6.37 5.99
N LEU A 129 -16.96 7.15 6.83
CA LEU A 129 -17.89 6.62 7.81
C LEU A 129 -19.09 5.93 7.15
N ASP A 130 -19.66 6.51 6.10
CA ASP A 130 -20.81 5.91 5.39
C ASP A 130 -20.41 4.63 4.64
N VAL A 131 -19.19 4.59 4.08
CA VAL A 131 -18.57 3.38 3.53
C VAL A 131 -18.41 2.30 4.59
N VAL A 132 -17.85 2.64 5.76
CA VAL A 132 -17.69 1.70 6.88
C VAL A 132 -19.02 1.13 7.34
N LYS A 133 -20.06 1.97 7.48
CA LYS A 133 -21.40 1.52 7.88
C LYS A 133 -21.99 0.52 6.87
N SER A 134 -21.83 0.80 5.58
CA SER A 134 -22.32 -0.10 4.52
C SER A 134 -21.57 -1.43 4.55
N ALA A 135 -20.23 -1.37 4.60
CA ALA A 135 -19.38 -2.56 4.66
C ALA A 135 -19.62 -3.41 5.91
N MET A 136 -19.90 -2.80 7.07
CA MET A 136 -20.12 -3.52 8.33
C MET A 136 -21.35 -4.45 8.28
N LYS A 137 -22.36 -4.12 7.48
CA LYS A 137 -23.55 -4.98 7.30
C LYS A 137 -23.21 -6.32 6.65
N VAL A 138 -22.11 -6.39 5.89
CA VAL A 138 -21.75 -7.55 5.06
C VAL A 138 -20.44 -8.19 5.53
N MET A 139 -19.38 -7.40 5.75
CA MET A 139 -18.03 -7.89 6.05
C MET A 139 -17.87 -8.42 7.49
N THR A 140 -18.77 -8.05 8.39
CA THR A 140 -18.69 -8.41 9.81
C THR A 140 -19.96 -9.11 10.27
N SER A 141 -20.52 -10.00 9.45
CA SER A 141 -21.67 -10.84 9.83
C SER A 141 -21.41 -11.62 11.11
N ASP A 142 -20.17 -12.06 11.32
CA ASP A 142 -19.71 -12.75 12.54
C ASP A 142 -19.31 -11.78 13.67
N GLY A 143 -19.50 -10.48 13.45
CA GLY A 143 -19.18 -9.40 14.36
C GLY A 143 -17.68 -9.09 14.48
N CYS A 144 -17.38 -7.96 15.13
CA CYS A 144 -16.01 -7.53 15.43
C CYS A 144 -15.55 -8.09 16.79
N THR A 145 -15.53 -9.42 16.90
CA THR A 145 -15.17 -10.11 18.16
C THR A 145 -13.67 -10.36 18.26
N LYS A 146 -13.19 -10.66 19.48
CA LYS A 146 -11.79 -11.05 19.70
C LYS A 146 -11.41 -12.31 18.91
N LYS A 147 -12.29 -13.31 18.86
CA LYS A 147 -12.08 -14.54 18.07
C LYS A 147 -11.84 -14.24 16.59
N VAL A 148 -12.61 -13.31 16.01
CA VAL A 148 -12.44 -12.89 14.61
C VAL A 148 -11.11 -12.14 14.43
N LEU A 149 -10.74 -11.28 15.38
CA LEU A 149 -9.43 -10.62 15.36
C LEU A 149 -8.27 -11.62 15.39
N ASP A 150 -8.34 -12.64 16.24
CA ASP A 150 -7.29 -13.66 16.37
C ASP A 150 -7.13 -14.46 15.06
N ILE A 151 -8.22 -14.84 14.40
CA ILE A 151 -8.20 -15.50 13.08
C ILE A 151 -7.57 -14.60 12.01
N ILE A 152 -7.93 -13.31 11.99
CA ILE A 152 -7.37 -12.35 11.03
C ILE A 152 -5.87 -12.18 11.25
N LYS A 153 -5.42 -12.08 12.52
CA LYS A 153 -4.00 -12.00 12.88
C LYS A 153 -3.24 -13.22 12.39
N GLU A 154 -3.71 -14.42 12.73
CA GLU A 154 -3.08 -15.67 12.32
C GLU A 154 -2.93 -15.75 10.80
N ASN A 155 -3.99 -15.43 10.05
CA ASN A 155 -3.96 -15.43 8.60
C ASN A 155 -2.98 -14.40 8.03
N PHE A 156 -2.95 -13.19 8.59
CA PHE A 156 -2.03 -12.15 8.16
C PHE A 156 -0.57 -12.56 8.43
N HIS A 157 -0.28 -13.05 9.64
CA HIS A 157 1.05 -13.52 10.04
C HIS A 157 1.53 -14.67 9.17
N LYS A 158 0.66 -15.65 8.89
CA LYS A 158 0.96 -16.76 7.98
C LYS A 158 1.37 -16.26 6.59
N ILE A 159 0.69 -15.25 6.06
CA ILE A 159 1.05 -14.67 4.75
C ILE A 159 2.43 -14.00 4.85
N ILE A 160 2.65 -13.10 5.81
CA ILE A 160 3.89 -12.30 5.83
C ILE A 160 5.13 -13.09 6.23
N THR A 161 5.02 -14.07 7.14
CA THR A 161 6.14 -14.94 7.52
C THR A 161 6.59 -15.84 6.38
N SER A 162 5.70 -16.20 5.45
CA SER A 162 6.09 -16.93 4.23
C SER A 162 6.90 -16.09 3.23
N LYS A 163 7.04 -14.77 3.47
CA LYS A 163 7.70 -13.80 2.58
C LYS A 163 8.97 -13.18 3.18
N THR A 164 9.27 -13.49 4.44
CA THR A 164 10.47 -13.07 5.17
C THR A 164 11.50 -14.19 5.11
#